data_AF-A0A957AGJ9-F1
#
_entry.id   AF-A0A957AGJ9-F1
#
_cell.length_a   1.000
_cell.length_b   1.000
_cell.length_c   1.000
_cell.angle_alpha   90.00
_cell.angle_beta   90.00
_cell.angle_gamma   90.00
#
_symmetry.space_group_name_H-M   'P 1'
#
loop_
_entity.id
_entity.type
_entity.pdbx_description
1 polymer ?
#
loop_
_entity_poly.entity_id
_entity_poly.type
_entity_poly.pdbx_seq_one_letter_code
_entity_poly.pdbx_strand_id
1 'polypeptide(L)'
;ASILEEIHPELVITFSEEGGYLHPDHVHTHESVVELARLHPELIPHLYYNSIPREFFHELARQDQGVFAGMSEERWARMGQPLAAFDLVVNVEPYIDRKIAAFTAHKTQQPKEGERNFIEEEETRRQFAQNEYYIEAISNPDTPDPLLRLAEDLERTPS
;
A
#
# COMPACT_ATOMS: atom_id res chain seq x y z
N ALA A 1 3.64 -21.87 2.89
CA ALA A 1 4.84 -22.35 2.18
C ALA A 1 4.51 -22.72 0.74
N SER A 2 3.63 -23.69 0.47
CA SER A 2 3.35 -24.22 -0.88
C SER A 2 3.26 -23.21 -2.04
N ILE A 3 2.54 -22.09 -1.87
CA ILE A 3 2.43 -21.07 -2.92
C ILE A 3 3.79 -20.40 -3.21
N LEU A 4 4.59 -20.10 -2.18
CA LEU A 4 5.92 -19.53 -2.36
C LEU A 4 6.90 -20.56 -2.94
N GLU A 5 6.76 -21.83 -2.56
CA GLU A 5 7.55 -22.93 -3.12
C GLU A 5 7.18 -23.22 -4.58
N GLU A 6 5.99 -22.83 -5.03
CA GLU A 6 5.61 -22.94 -6.44
C GLU A 6 6.13 -21.73 -7.24
N ILE A 7 5.85 -20.52 -6.76
CA ILE A 7 6.13 -19.26 -7.47
C ILE A 7 7.61 -18.87 -7.39
N HIS A 8 8.31 -19.23 -6.32
CA HIS A 8 9.68 -18.80 -6.01
C HIS A 8 9.86 -17.28 -6.17
N PRO A 9 9.12 -16.45 -5.40
CA PRO A 9 9.16 -15.02 -5.60
C PRO A 9 10.52 -14.42 -5.20
N GLU A 10 10.97 -13.44 -5.98
CA GLU A 10 12.11 -12.59 -5.62
C GLU A 10 11.75 -11.62 -4.48
N LEU A 11 10.46 -11.30 -4.33
CA LEU A 11 9.94 -10.31 -3.40
C LEU A 11 8.49 -10.64 -2.99
N VAL A 12 8.14 -10.40 -1.73
CA VAL A 12 6.77 -10.40 -1.23
C VAL A 12 6.39 -8.99 -0.74
N ILE A 13 5.18 -8.55 -1.06
CA ILE A 13 4.59 -7.32 -0.53
C ILE A 13 3.33 -7.71 0.25
N THR A 14 3.16 -7.17 1.46
CA THR A 14 1.96 -7.36 2.29
C THR A 14 1.56 -6.06 2.98
N PHE A 15 0.52 -6.08 3.82
CA PHE A 15 0.11 -4.92 4.61
C PHE A 15 1.09 -4.61 5.75
N SER A 16 1.10 -3.37 6.22
CA SER A 16 1.71 -3.01 7.52
C SER A 16 1.01 -3.67 8.71
N GLU A 17 1.64 -3.62 9.88
CA GLU A 17 1.17 -4.25 11.12
C GLU A 17 -0.27 -3.85 11.49
N GLU A 18 -0.62 -2.57 11.30
CA GLU A 18 -1.96 -2.03 11.52
C GLU A 18 -2.94 -2.29 10.36
N GLY A 19 -2.51 -2.99 9.31
CA GLY A 19 -3.32 -3.31 8.14
C GLY A 19 -3.64 -2.12 7.23
N GLY A 20 -2.88 -1.03 7.35
CA GLY A 20 -3.10 0.25 6.68
C GLY A 20 -4.26 1.07 7.28
N TYR A 21 -5.47 0.52 7.32
CA TYR A 21 -6.66 1.19 7.87
C TYR A 21 -7.42 0.37 8.93
N LEU A 22 -6.72 -0.55 9.61
CA LEU A 22 -7.23 -1.34 10.74
C LEU A 22 -8.32 -2.36 10.38
N HIS A 23 -8.36 -2.83 9.12
CA HIS A 23 -9.25 -3.94 8.76
C HIS A 23 -8.70 -5.25 9.35
N PRO A 24 -9.50 -6.04 10.09
CA PRO A 24 -9.03 -7.29 10.71
C PRO A 24 -8.38 -8.25 9.70
N ASP A 25 -8.95 -8.39 8.51
CA ASP A 25 -8.40 -9.27 7.47
C ASP A 25 -7.01 -8.80 7.00
N HIS A 26 -6.74 -7.49 7.00
CA HIS A 26 -5.43 -6.96 6.60
C HIS A 26 -4.38 -7.24 7.67
N VAL A 27 -4.74 -7.05 8.94
CA VAL A 27 -3.89 -7.38 10.09
C VAL A 27 -3.58 -8.88 10.08
N HIS A 28 -4.59 -9.73 9.89
CA HIS A 28 -4.38 -11.18 9.85
C HIS A 28 -3.51 -11.61 8.66
N THR A 29 -3.66 -10.94 7.51
CA THR A 29 -2.80 -11.18 6.35
C THR A 29 -1.35 -10.80 6.65
N HIS A 30 -1.12 -9.66 7.30
CA HIS A 30 0.21 -9.27 7.77
C HIS A 30 0.82 -10.33 8.70
N GLU A 31 0.10 -10.70 9.76
CA GLU A 31 0.55 -11.72 10.73
C GLU A 31 0.93 -13.04 10.05
N SER A 32 0.10 -13.48 9.10
CA SER A 32 0.32 -14.72 8.36
C SER A 32 1.59 -14.68 7.50
N VAL A 33 1.85 -13.54 6.83
CA VAL A 33 3.06 -13.37 6.01
C VAL A 33 4.31 -13.25 6.88
N VAL A 34 4.24 -12.52 8.00
CA VAL A 34 5.36 -12.39 8.95
C VAL A 34 5.72 -13.74 9.56
N GLU A 35 4.72 -14.53 9.98
CA GLU A 35 4.96 -15.87 10.51
C GLU A 35 5.55 -16.81 9.45
N LEU A 36 5.08 -16.71 8.20
CA LEU A 36 5.64 -17.46 7.08
C LEU A 36 7.11 -17.09 6.82
N ALA A 37 7.45 -15.80 6.82
CA ALA A 37 8.82 -15.32 6.66
C ALA A 37 9.73 -15.76 7.81
N ARG A 38 9.20 -15.83 9.04
CA ARG A 38 9.93 -16.34 10.21
C ARG A 38 10.20 -17.84 10.11
N LEU A 39 9.23 -18.61 9.62
CA LEU A 39 9.33 -20.08 9.51
C LEU A 39 10.14 -20.52 8.28
N HIS A 40 10.09 -19.74 7.20
CA HIS A 40 10.69 -20.06 5.90
C HIS A 40 11.43 -18.85 5.30
N PRO A 41 12.46 -18.32 5.97
CA PRO A 41 13.19 -17.14 5.51
C PRO A 41 13.83 -17.34 4.13
N GLU A 42 14.16 -18.58 3.76
CA GLU A 42 14.73 -18.92 2.46
C GLU A 42 13.77 -18.70 1.27
N LEU A 43 12.45 -18.64 1.54
CA LEU A 43 11.42 -18.46 0.50
C LEU A 43 11.06 -17.00 0.24
N ILE A 44 11.56 -16.06 1.06
CA ILE A 44 11.24 -14.64 0.98
C ILE A 44 12.54 -13.83 1.04
N PRO A 45 13.24 -13.65 -0.10
CA PRO A 45 14.49 -12.89 -0.14
C PRO A 45 14.28 -11.43 0.28
N HIS A 46 13.17 -10.83 -0.16
CA HIS A 46 12.78 -9.46 0.16
C HIS A 46 11.32 -9.42 0.63
N LEU A 47 11.04 -8.63 1.68
CA LEU A 47 9.69 -8.40 2.20
C LEU A 47 9.49 -6.91 2.44
N TYR A 48 8.42 -6.37 1.85
CA TYR A 48 7.99 -5.00 2.09
C TYR A 48 6.57 -4.94 2.63
N TYR A 49 6.34 -4.01 3.54
CA TYR A 49 5.01 -3.62 3.96
C TYR A 49 4.54 -2.41 3.16
N ASN A 50 3.46 -2.58 2.40
CA ASN A 50 2.74 -1.48 1.81
C ASN A 50 1.82 -0.85 2.86
N SER A 51 1.86 0.48 2.98
CA SER A 51 0.91 1.23 3.80
C SER A 51 0.63 2.58 3.15
N ILE A 52 -0.31 3.31 3.74
CA ILE A 52 -0.74 4.62 3.27
C ILE A 52 -0.16 5.67 4.23
N PRO A 53 0.40 6.79 3.74
CA PRO A 53 0.82 7.89 4.59
C PRO A 53 -0.32 8.41 5.45
N ARG A 54 -0.06 8.64 6.74
CA ARG A 54 -1.07 9.13 7.68
C ARG A 54 -1.68 10.46 7.25
N GLU A 55 -0.89 11.28 6.56
CA GLU A 55 -1.28 12.56 5.98
C GLU A 55 -2.45 12.43 4.99
N PHE A 56 -2.55 11.30 4.27
CA PHE A 56 -3.71 11.00 3.43
C PHE A 56 -5.00 10.90 4.25
N PHE A 57 -4.95 10.16 5.36
CA PHE A 57 -6.10 9.98 6.25
C PHE A 57 -6.48 11.30 6.94
N HIS A 58 -5.50 12.15 7.27
CA HIS A 58 -5.78 13.49 7.75
C HIS A 58 -6.51 14.35 6.72
N GLU A 59 -6.15 14.23 5.44
CA GLU A 59 -6.84 14.94 4.36
C GLU A 59 -8.26 14.42 4.17
N LEU A 60 -8.46 13.10 4.20
CA LEU A 60 -9.80 12.49 4.20
C LEU A 60 -10.66 12.98 5.37
N ALA A 61 -10.08 13.06 6.58
CA ALA A 61 -10.80 13.52 7.76
C ALA A 61 -11.28 14.98 7.65
N ARG A 62 -10.52 15.85 6.98
CA ARG A 62 -10.90 17.26 6.75
C ARG A 62 -12.11 17.41 5.84
N GLN A 63 -12.37 16.43 4.98
CA GLN A 63 -13.49 16.44 4.06
C GLN A 63 -14.82 16.07 4.75
N ASP A 64 -14.79 15.64 6.02
CA ASP A 64 -15.94 15.27 6.89
C ASP A 64 -16.95 14.33 6.24
N GLN A 65 -16.50 13.47 5.33
CA GLN A 65 -17.36 12.68 4.45
C GLN A 65 -16.75 11.32 4.12
N GLY A 66 -17.62 10.36 3.78
CA GLY A 66 -17.24 9.00 3.40
C GLY A 66 -17.33 7.99 4.55
N VAL A 67 -16.80 6.78 4.32
CA VAL A 67 -16.92 5.62 5.24
C VAL A 67 -16.21 5.82 6.59
N PHE A 68 -15.45 6.89 6.74
CA PHE A 68 -14.70 7.23 7.95
C PHE A 68 -15.29 8.40 8.75
N ALA A 69 -16.46 8.92 8.34
CA ALA A 69 -17.17 9.98 9.06
C ALA A 69 -17.51 9.56 10.50
N GLY A 70 -17.32 10.45 11.47
CA GLY A 70 -17.59 10.19 12.89
C GLY A 70 -16.55 9.33 13.63
N MET A 71 -15.39 9.08 13.01
CA MET A 71 -14.30 8.34 13.64
C MET A 71 -13.55 9.16 14.70
N SER A 72 -13.12 8.50 15.79
CA SER A 72 -12.34 9.16 16.85
C SER A 72 -10.93 9.52 16.40
N GLU A 73 -10.37 10.59 16.98
CA GLU A 73 -8.98 11.03 16.75
C GLU A 73 -7.97 9.92 17.06
N GLU A 74 -8.20 9.13 18.12
CA GLU A 74 -7.37 7.99 18.47
C GLU A 74 -7.34 6.93 17.36
N ARG A 75 -8.48 6.66 16.72
CA ARG A 75 -8.55 5.69 15.62
C ARG A 75 -7.87 6.23 14.37
N TRP A 76 -7.99 7.53 14.09
CA TRP A 76 -7.24 8.20 13.02
C TRP A 76 -5.72 8.13 13.23
N ALA A 77 -5.25 8.37 14.46
CA ALA A 77 -3.82 8.33 14.79
C ALA A 77 -3.18 6.95 14.57
N ARG A 78 -4.01 5.90 14.53
CA ARG A 78 -3.60 4.50 14.29
C ARG A 78 -3.73 4.07 12.83
N MET A 79 -4.30 4.90 11.96
CA MET A 79 -4.36 4.61 10.52
C MET A 79 -3.09 5.11 9.83
N GLY A 80 -2.62 4.30 8.89
CA GLY A 80 -1.44 4.57 8.12
C GLY A 80 -0.17 4.71 8.95
N GLN A 81 0.91 5.00 8.24
CA GLN A 81 2.23 5.22 8.80
C GLN A 81 2.66 6.67 8.60
N PRO A 82 3.42 7.28 9.53
CA PRO A 82 3.96 8.60 9.28
C PRO A 82 4.92 8.53 8.08
N LEU A 83 5.03 9.60 7.28
CA LEU A 83 5.90 9.61 6.10
C LEU A 83 7.34 9.17 6.40
N ALA A 84 7.86 9.50 7.58
CA ALA A 84 9.22 9.15 8.01
C ALA A 84 9.43 7.65 8.28
N ALA A 85 8.38 6.83 8.31
CA ALA A 85 8.50 5.38 8.49
C ALA A 85 8.72 4.62 7.19
N PHE A 86 8.51 5.24 6.01
CA PHE A 86 8.69 4.58 4.73
C PHE A 86 10.14 4.65 4.26
N ASP A 87 10.69 3.51 3.91
CA ASP A 87 12.05 3.38 3.38
C ASP A 87 12.08 3.60 1.86
N LEU A 88 10.94 3.37 1.18
CA LEU A 88 10.84 3.47 -0.27
C LEU A 88 9.51 4.10 -0.70
N VAL A 89 9.60 5.04 -1.64
CA VAL A 89 8.45 5.63 -2.34
C VAL A 89 8.62 5.42 -3.83
N VAL A 90 7.66 4.75 -4.45
CA VAL A 90 7.67 4.48 -5.90
C VAL A 90 6.70 5.45 -6.57
N ASN A 91 7.22 6.35 -7.41
CA ASN A 91 6.39 7.20 -8.25
C ASN A 91 5.86 6.40 -9.45
N VAL A 92 4.60 5.98 -9.37
CA VAL A 92 3.86 5.24 -10.39
C VAL A 92 3.01 6.14 -11.29
N GLU A 93 3.24 7.46 -11.31
CA GLU A 93 2.56 8.40 -12.20
C GLU A 93 2.49 7.90 -13.66
N PRO A 94 3.56 7.33 -14.28
CA PRO A 94 3.49 6.81 -15.64
C PRO A 94 2.44 5.69 -15.85
N TYR A 95 1.96 5.06 -14.77
CA TYR A 95 0.98 3.98 -14.78
C TYR A 95 -0.34 4.34 -14.12
N ILE A 96 -0.55 5.61 -13.73
CA ILE A 96 -1.72 6.02 -12.94
C ILE A 96 -3.05 5.73 -13.64
N ASP A 97 -3.12 5.88 -14.96
CA ASP A 97 -4.34 5.59 -15.71
C ASP A 97 -4.69 4.11 -15.69
N ARG A 98 -3.68 3.22 -15.68
CA ARG A 98 -3.90 1.77 -15.53
C ARG A 98 -4.40 1.44 -14.14
N LYS A 99 -3.85 2.08 -13.11
CA LYS A 99 -4.29 1.94 -11.72
C LYS A 99 -5.73 2.40 -11.56
N ILE A 100 -6.09 3.57 -12.07
CA ILE A 100 -7.46 4.10 -12.06
C ILE A 100 -8.42 3.16 -12.80
N ALA A 101 -8.02 2.64 -13.97
CA ALA A 101 -8.84 1.68 -14.73
C ALA A 101 -9.06 0.38 -13.95
N ALA A 102 -8.03 -0.15 -13.29
CA ALA A 102 -8.13 -1.34 -12.44
C ALA A 102 -9.09 -1.10 -11.26
N PHE A 103 -8.95 0.01 -10.53
CA PHE A 103 -9.89 0.38 -9.46
C PHE A 103 -11.33 0.48 -9.98
N THR A 104 -11.53 1.16 -11.11
CA THR A 104 -12.86 1.34 -11.73
C THR A 104 -13.51 0.01 -12.15
N ALA A 105 -12.71 -1.02 -12.43
CA ALA A 105 -13.23 -2.35 -12.78
C ALA A 105 -13.95 -3.04 -11.61
N HIS A 106 -13.65 -2.70 -10.36
CA HIS A 106 -14.30 -3.25 -9.16
C HIS A 106 -15.68 -2.61 -8.90
N LYS A 107 -16.61 -2.74 -9.86
CA LYS A 107 -17.92 -2.05 -9.87
C LYS A 107 -18.74 -2.20 -8.59
N THR A 108 -18.67 -3.34 -7.90
CA THR A 108 -19.42 -3.57 -6.65
C THR A 108 -18.77 -2.94 -5.42
N GLN A 109 -17.53 -2.49 -5.54
CA GLN A 109 -16.76 -1.81 -4.48
C GLN A 109 -16.68 -0.29 -4.71
N GLN A 110 -17.22 0.19 -5.84
CA GLN A 110 -17.37 1.62 -6.10
C GLN A 110 -18.56 2.17 -5.28
N PRO A 111 -18.50 3.44 -4.85
CA PRO A 111 -19.66 4.09 -4.24
C PRO A 111 -20.87 3.95 -5.15
N LYS A 112 -22.05 3.73 -4.57
CA LYS A 112 -23.29 3.66 -5.33
C LYS A 112 -23.63 5.03 -5.92
N GLU A 113 -24.54 5.05 -6.89
CA GLU A 113 -25.05 6.29 -7.46
C GLU A 113 -25.62 7.21 -6.35
N GLY A 114 -25.06 8.41 -6.21
CA GLY A 114 -25.38 9.36 -5.13
C GLY A 114 -24.49 9.27 -3.88
N GLU A 115 -23.62 8.25 -3.78
CA GLU A 115 -22.55 8.17 -2.78
C GLU A 115 -21.26 8.77 -3.35
N ARG A 116 -20.42 9.34 -2.48
CA ARG A 116 -19.21 10.05 -2.89
C ARG A 116 -17.99 9.14 -2.83
N ASN A 117 -17.02 9.38 -3.72
CA ASN A 117 -15.70 8.74 -3.66
C ASN A 117 -14.96 9.16 -2.39
N PHE A 118 -13.94 8.38 -2.00
CA PHE A 118 -13.06 8.72 -0.88
C PHE A 118 -12.44 10.10 -1.02
N ILE A 119 -12.08 10.51 -2.25
CA ILE A 119 -11.64 11.87 -2.60
C ILE A 119 -12.46 12.31 -3.81
N GLU A 120 -13.16 13.44 -3.68
CA GLU A 120 -13.99 13.99 -4.74
C GLU A 120 -13.18 14.63 -5.87
N GLU A 121 -12.13 15.36 -5.50
CA GLU A 121 -11.35 16.18 -6.41
C GLU A 121 -10.32 15.30 -7.17
N GLU A 122 -10.35 15.34 -8.50
CA GLU A 122 -9.58 14.41 -9.33
C GLU A 122 -8.08 14.62 -9.20
N GLU A 123 -7.62 15.88 -9.14
CA GLU A 123 -6.21 16.24 -9.00
C GLU A 123 -5.65 15.69 -7.68
N THR A 124 -6.36 15.89 -6.57
CA THR A 124 -6.02 15.36 -5.24
C THR A 124 -6.00 13.84 -5.26
N ARG A 125 -6.99 13.19 -5.88
CA ARG A 125 -7.02 11.73 -6.02
C ARG A 125 -5.82 11.21 -6.81
N ARG A 126 -5.46 11.90 -7.90
CA ARG A 126 -4.29 11.56 -8.71
C ARG A 126 -2.99 11.77 -7.93
N GLN A 127 -2.87 12.88 -7.20
CA GLN A 127 -1.72 13.19 -6.37
C GLN A 127 -1.44 12.10 -5.34
N PHE A 128 -2.47 11.50 -4.73
CA PHE A 128 -2.28 10.39 -3.81
C PHE A 128 -2.08 9.05 -4.51
N ALA A 129 -2.72 8.81 -5.66
CA ALA A 129 -2.60 7.56 -6.38
C ALA A 129 -1.26 7.39 -7.11
N GLN A 130 -0.55 8.49 -7.39
CA GLN A 130 0.71 8.47 -8.14
C GLN A 130 1.90 7.93 -7.35
N ASN A 131 1.83 7.89 -6.01
CA ASN A 131 2.91 7.34 -5.18
C ASN A 131 2.46 6.09 -4.45
N GLU A 132 3.36 5.11 -4.33
CA GLU A 132 3.18 3.93 -3.52
C GLU A 132 4.30 3.84 -2.48
N TYR A 133 3.93 3.56 -1.24
CA TYR A 133 4.81 3.72 -0.09
C TYR A 133 5.07 2.38 0.58
N TYR A 134 6.35 2.11 0.87
CA TYR A 134 6.81 0.81 1.33
C TYR A 134 7.78 0.94 2.49
N ILE A 135 7.67 0.03 3.45
CA ILE A 135 8.59 -0.16 4.58
C ILE A 135 9.33 -1.47 4.34
N GLU A 136 10.66 -1.45 4.38
CA GLU A 136 11.48 -2.64 4.19
C GLU A 136 11.52 -3.45 5.49
N ALA A 137 11.04 -4.70 5.43
CA ALA A 137 11.00 -5.59 6.59
C ALA A 137 12.09 -6.67 6.55
N ILE A 138 12.36 -7.19 5.36
CA ILE A 138 13.43 -8.16 5.09
C ILE A 138 14.13 -7.73 3.82
N SER A 139 15.46 -7.70 3.88
CA SER A 139 16.32 -7.40 2.74
C SER A 139 17.44 -8.44 2.69
N ASN A 140 17.55 -9.13 1.55
CA ASN A 140 18.67 -10.01 1.28
C ASN A 140 19.66 -9.35 0.31
N PRO A 141 20.81 -8.83 0.81
CA PRO A 141 21.74 -8.06 0.00
C PRO A 141 22.43 -8.88 -1.10
N ASP A 142 22.41 -10.22 -1.00
CA ASP A 142 23.01 -11.10 -1.99
C ASP A 142 22.10 -11.37 -3.20
N THR A 143 20.85 -10.88 -3.15
CA THR A 143 19.87 -11.06 -4.22
C THR A 143 19.34 -9.71 -4.72
N PRO A 144 19.16 -9.53 -6.04
CA PRO A 144 18.76 -8.24 -6.55
C PRO A 144 17.28 -7.93 -6.22
N ASP A 145 17.01 -6.78 -5.62
CA ASP A 145 15.65 -6.34 -5.28
C ASP A 145 14.93 -5.80 -6.54
N PRO A 146 13.83 -6.42 -7.00
CA PRO A 146 13.09 -5.96 -8.17
C PRO A 146 12.31 -4.66 -7.94
N LEU A 147 11.87 -4.36 -6.71
CA LEU A 147 11.11 -3.14 -6.40
C LEU A 147 12.02 -1.92 -6.34
N LEU A 148 13.21 -2.04 -5.75
CA LEU A 148 14.21 -0.98 -5.81
C LEU A 148 14.64 -0.70 -7.25
N ARG A 149 14.88 -1.76 -8.05
CA ARG A 149 15.19 -1.61 -9.48
C ARG A 149 14.08 -0.87 -10.24
N LEU A 150 12.82 -1.24 -9.99
CA LEU A 150 11.66 -0.56 -10.60
C LEU A 150 11.60 0.92 -10.21
N ALA A 151 11.84 1.24 -8.93
CA ALA A 151 11.84 2.62 -8.44
C ALA A 151 12.92 3.46 -9.15
N GLU A 152 14.14 2.93 -9.24
CA GLU A 152 15.25 3.60 -9.96
C GLU A 152 14.95 3.81 -11.44
N ASP A 153 14.37 2.83 -12.12
CA ASP A 153 14.03 2.91 -13.54
C ASP A 153 12.94 3.98 -13.80
N LEU A 154 11.98 4.11 -12.88
CA LEU A 154 10.93 5.12 -12.94
C LEU A 154 11.47 6.52 -12.67
N GLU A 155 12.41 6.70 -11.73
CA GLU A 155 13.08 8.00 -11.50
C GLU A 155 13.91 8.46 -12.71
N ARG A 156 14.50 7.51 -13.45
CA ARG A 156 15.33 7.79 -14.62
C ARG A 156 14.51 8.10 -15.87
N THR A 157 13.22 7.81 -15.89
CA THR A 157 12.34 8.04 -17.03
C THR A 157 11.69 9.42 -16.88
N PRO A 158 12.11 10.46 -17.63
CA PRO A 158 11.48 11.77 -17.52
C PRO A 158 10.01 11.70 -17.97
N SER A 159 9.13 12.34 -17.17
CA SER A 159 7.71 12.54 -17.43
C SER A 159 7.45 13.34 -18.71
#